data_AF-A0A7T1GQZ0-F1
#
_entry.id   AF-A0A7T1GQZ0-F1
#
_cell.length_a   1.000
_cell.length_b   1.000
_cell.length_c   1.000
_cell.angle_alpha   90.00
_cell.angle_beta   90.00
_cell.angle_gamma   90.00
#
_symmetry.space_group_name_H-M   'P 1'
#
loop_
_entity.id
_entity.type
_entity.pdbx_description
1 polymer ?
#
loop_
_entity_poly.entity_id
_entity_poly.type
_entity_poly.pdbx_seq_one_letter_code
_entity_poly.pdbx_strand_id
1 'polypeptide(L)'
;MNEKSEQMIFHADSFFNSAQTILPLPIKNGILPPSTVPSIVLISFACEIYIKSFLPSKTKWGRDHSLEKYFKMLDEAHQKEIKEILSDDTFDKKLSDIANAFKDWRYIYELSGNLNTINLGFLYNFAEALKQAAHRAIR
;
A
#
# COMPACT_ATOMS: atom_id res chain seq x y z
N MET A 1 -0.73 16.04 -12.92
CA MET A 1 -1.67 15.89 -11.77
C MET A 1 -2.25 17.24 -11.34
N ASN A 2 -3.16 17.31 -10.35
CA ASN A 2 -3.64 18.59 -9.77
C ASN A 2 -3.08 18.80 -8.35
N GLU A 3 -3.25 20.00 -7.78
CA GLU A 3 -2.75 20.37 -6.43
C GLU A 3 -3.19 19.37 -5.34
N LYS A 4 -4.44 18.89 -5.40
CA LYS A 4 -4.94 17.89 -4.45
C LYS A 4 -4.17 16.57 -4.56
N SER A 5 -3.88 16.10 -5.77
CA SER A 5 -3.08 14.90 -6.00
C SER A 5 -1.66 15.06 -5.44
N GLU A 6 -1.05 16.23 -5.59
CA GLU A 6 0.28 16.53 -5.02
C GLU A 6 0.28 16.50 -3.50
N GLN A 7 -0.72 17.12 -2.86
CA GLN A 7 -0.90 17.05 -1.39
C GLN A 7 -1.09 15.60 -0.91
N MET A 8 -1.86 14.79 -1.66
CA MET A 8 -2.02 13.37 -1.35
C MET A 8 -0.70 12.61 -1.45
N ILE A 9 0.12 12.89 -2.47
CA ILE A 9 1.43 12.26 -2.64
C ILE A 9 2.38 12.64 -1.49
N PHE A 10 2.38 13.90 -1.06
CA PHE A 10 3.13 14.34 0.13
C PHE A 10 2.71 13.58 1.40
N HIS A 11 1.40 13.38 1.60
CA HIS A 11 0.91 12.60 2.74
C HIS A 11 1.28 11.11 2.63
N ALA A 12 1.16 10.51 1.44
CA ALA A 12 1.57 9.14 1.20
C ALA A 12 3.06 8.93 1.50
N ASP A 13 3.93 9.85 1.04
CA ASP A 13 5.35 9.87 1.36
C ASP A 13 5.59 9.93 2.87
N SER A 14 4.82 10.75 3.59
CA SER A 14 4.94 10.87 5.04
C SER A 14 4.65 9.53 5.75
N PHE A 15 3.60 8.82 5.35
CA PHE A 15 3.27 7.50 5.91
C PHE A 15 4.31 6.44 5.52
N PHE A 16 4.73 6.42 4.26
CA PHE A 16 5.70 5.45 3.75
C PHE A 16 7.08 5.62 4.42
N ASN A 17 7.60 6.85 4.46
CA ASN A 17 8.88 7.14 5.10
C ASN A 17 8.82 6.86 6.61
N SER A 18 7.69 7.15 7.27
CA SER A 18 7.49 6.78 8.69
C SER A 18 7.47 5.28 8.90
N ALA A 19 6.95 4.50 7.95
CA ALA A 19 7.01 3.05 8.02
C ALA A 19 8.44 2.52 7.87
N GLN A 20 9.24 3.14 7.00
CA GLN A 20 10.65 2.77 6.78
C GLN A 20 11.50 2.94 8.04
N THR A 21 11.25 3.99 8.85
CA THR A 21 12.01 4.21 10.09
C THR A 21 11.71 3.19 11.18
N ILE A 22 10.54 2.55 11.12
CA ILE A 22 10.10 1.54 12.10
C ILE A 22 10.00 0.13 11.51
N LEU A 23 10.42 -0.07 10.25
CA LEU A 23 10.28 -1.33 9.55
C LEU A 23 10.93 -2.44 10.40
N PRO A 24 10.24 -3.55 10.68
CA PRO A 24 10.79 -4.58 11.55
C PRO A 24 12.11 -5.12 11.00
N LEU A 25 13.15 -5.09 11.85
CA LEU A 25 14.35 -5.92 11.71
C LEU A 25 13.96 -7.40 11.61
N PRO A 26 14.82 -8.28 11.06
CA PRO A 26 14.50 -9.69 10.86
C PRO A 26 13.88 -10.33 12.10
N ILE A 27 12.86 -11.16 11.88
CA ILE A 27 12.12 -11.88 12.93
C ILE A 27 13.13 -12.61 13.82
N LYS A 28 13.16 -12.24 15.10
CA LYS A 28 14.03 -12.88 16.10
C LYS A 28 13.20 -13.83 16.94
N ASN A 29 13.57 -15.10 16.96
CA ASN A 29 12.94 -16.15 17.77
C ASN A 29 11.43 -16.32 17.54
N GLY A 30 10.93 -16.08 16.33
CA GLY A 30 9.51 -16.23 15.99
C GLY A 30 8.58 -15.16 16.57
N ILE A 31 9.12 -14.15 17.27
CA ILE A 31 8.35 -13.02 17.79
C ILE A 31 8.40 -11.89 16.77
N LEU A 32 7.23 -11.41 16.34
CA LEU A 32 7.12 -10.20 15.54
C LEU A 32 7.57 -9.00 16.37
N PRO A 33 8.51 -8.18 15.87
CA PRO A 33 8.86 -6.92 16.53
C PRO A 33 7.61 -6.05 16.79
N PRO A 34 7.54 -5.30 17.90
CA PRO A 34 6.39 -4.44 18.20
C PRO A 34 6.04 -3.45 17.08
N SER A 35 7.02 -3.07 16.26
CA SER A 35 6.85 -2.17 15.12
C SER A 35 6.26 -2.83 13.86
N THR A 36 6.15 -4.17 13.82
CA THR A 36 5.64 -4.90 12.65
C THR A 36 4.24 -4.45 12.26
N VAL A 37 3.28 -4.53 13.19
CA VAL A 37 1.88 -4.16 12.94
C VAL A 37 1.77 -2.69 12.52
N PRO A 38 2.36 -1.71 13.26
CA PRO A 38 2.41 -0.32 12.82
C PRO A 38 2.98 -0.13 11.41
N SER A 39 4.10 -0.79 11.07
CA SER A 39 4.72 -0.65 9.75
C SER A 39 3.80 -1.12 8.62
N ILE A 40 3.12 -2.25 8.80
CA ILE A 40 2.18 -2.79 7.81
C ILE A 40 1.01 -1.83 7.61
N VAL A 41 0.45 -1.28 8.69
CA VAL A 41 -0.66 -0.32 8.63
C VAL A 41 -0.23 0.94 7.88
N LEU A 42 0.95 1.48 8.20
CA LEU A 42 1.48 2.69 7.55
C LEU A 42 1.75 2.46 6.06
N ILE A 43 2.39 1.36 5.67
CA ILE A 43 2.65 1.04 4.25
C ILE A 43 1.33 0.84 3.50
N SER A 44 0.40 0.07 4.07
CA SER A 44 -0.91 -0.17 3.45
C SER A 44 -1.67 1.14 3.24
N PHE A 45 -1.60 2.07 4.19
CA PHE A 45 -2.25 3.37 4.05
C PHE A 45 -1.55 4.26 3.02
N ALA A 46 -0.22 4.24 2.97
CA ALA A 46 0.54 4.92 1.92
C ALA A 46 0.12 4.42 0.53
N CYS A 47 0.04 3.10 0.32
CA CYS A 47 -0.46 2.51 -0.93
C CYS A 47 -1.85 3.03 -1.30
N GLU A 48 -2.79 3.04 -0.34
CA GLU A 48 -4.14 3.55 -0.58
C GLU A 48 -4.11 5.02 -1.06
N ILE A 49 -3.31 5.88 -0.41
CA ILE A 49 -3.25 7.30 -0.76
C ILE A 49 -2.56 7.50 -2.12
N TYR A 50 -1.48 6.79 -2.43
CA TYR A 50 -0.85 6.84 -3.75
C TYR A 50 -1.83 6.41 -4.84
N ILE A 51 -2.54 5.28 -4.67
CA ILE A 51 -3.53 4.84 -5.66
C ILE A 51 -4.59 5.94 -5.87
N LYS A 52 -5.09 6.53 -4.78
CA LYS A 52 -6.12 7.56 -4.86
C LYS A 52 -5.61 8.87 -5.46
N SER A 53 -4.31 9.17 -5.44
CA SER A 53 -3.78 10.40 -6.03
C SER A 53 -3.89 10.41 -7.56
N PHE A 54 -3.84 9.22 -8.19
CA PHE A 54 -4.05 9.04 -9.63
C PHE A 54 -5.51 9.19 -10.06
N LEU A 55 -6.47 9.00 -9.14
CA LEU A 55 -7.89 9.04 -9.46
C LEU A 55 -8.35 10.49 -9.73
N PRO A 56 -9.26 10.70 -10.70
CA PRO A 56 -9.84 12.02 -10.93
C PRO A 56 -10.47 12.62 -9.67
N SER A 57 -10.39 13.94 -9.50
CA SER A 57 -10.85 14.63 -8.28
C SER A 57 -12.32 14.43 -7.92
N LYS A 58 -13.17 14.12 -8.91
CA LYS A 58 -14.60 13.84 -8.76
C LYS A 58 -14.90 12.38 -8.42
N THR A 59 -13.90 11.51 -8.42
CA THR A 59 -14.06 10.09 -8.10
C THR A 59 -14.54 9.96 -6.67
N LYS A 60 -15.66 9.28 -6.47
CA LYS A 60 -16.14 8.92 -5.14
C LYS A 60 -15.52 7.57 -4.78
N TRP A 61 -14.67 7.57 -3.77
CA TRP A 61 -14.18 6.36 -3.14
C TRP A 61 -14.86 6.21 -1.77
N GLY A 62 -15.30 4.99 -1.46
CA GLY A 62 -15.88 4.64 -0.16
C GLY A 62 -14.82 4.51 0.95
N ARG A 63 -15.24 3.92 2.08
CA ARG A 63 -14.35 3.53 3.19
C ARG A 63 -14.07 2.02 3.19
N ASP A 64 -14.01 1.42 2.00
CA ASP A 64 -13.81 -0.03 1.86
C ASP A 64 -12.35 -0.44 2.11
N HIS A 65 -11.41 0.50 1.94
CA HIS A 65 -9.97 0.33 2.21
C HIS A 65 -9.29 -0.83 1.44
N SER A 66 -9.91 -1.31 0.36
CA SER A 66 -9.38 -2.40 -0.46
C SER A 66 -8.41 -1.87 -1.51
N LEU A 67 -7.13 -2.24 -1.38
CA LEU A 67 -6.09 -1.87 -2.34
C LEU A 67 -6.38 -2.41 -3.74
N GLU A 68 -6.85 -3.65 -3.84
CA GLU A 68 -7.22 -4.27 -5.11
C GLU A 68 -8.36 -3.51 -5.79
N LYS A 69 -9.41 -3.14 -5.04
CA LYS A 69 -10.53 -2.38 -5.58
C LYS A 69 -10.08 -1.02 -6.10
N TYR A 70 -9.28 -0.28 -5.33
CA TYR A 70 -8.79 1.03 -5.76
C TYR A 70 -7.83 0.92 -6.94
N PHE A 71 -6.97 -0.10 -6.98
CA PHE A 71 -6.06 -0.33 -8.09
C PHE A 71 -6.83 -0.59 -9.40
N LYS A 72 -7.91 -1.39 -9.33
CA LYS A 72 -8.81 -1.62 -10.48
C LYS A 72 -9.56 -0.36 -10.95
N MET A 73 -9.60 0.70 -10.15
CA MET A 73 -10.20 1.98 -10.54
C MET A 73 -9.22 2.89 -11.32
N LEU A 74 -7.92 2.56 -11.31
CA LEU A 74 -6.94 3.27 -12.11
C LEU A 74 -7.19 3.01 -13.61
N ASP A 75 -6.80 3.95 -14.47
CA ASP A 75 -6.78 3.69 -15.91
C ASP A 75 -5.71 2.64 -16.27
N GLU A 76 -5.84 2.05 -17.46
CA GLU A 76 -4.94 0.99 -17.93
C GLU A 76 -3.48 1.44 -18.01
N ALA A 77 -3.22 2.72 -18.29
CA ALA A 77 -1.87 3.26 -18.40
C ALA A 77 -1.14 3.22 -17.05
N HIS A 78 -1.79 3.70 -15.99
CA HIS A 78 -1.21 3.65 -14.64
C HIS A 78 -1.11 2.21 -14.12
N GLN A 79 -2.13 1.37 -14.35
CA GLN A 79 -2.05 -0.04 -13.96
C GLN A 79 -0.87 -0.75 -14.62
N LYS A 80 -0.67 -0.52 -15.93
CA LYS A 80 0.43 -1.08 -16.69
C LYS A 80 1.78 -0.59 -16.19
N GLU A 81 1.94 0.72 -15.98
CA GLU A 81 3.20 1.28 -15.46
C GLU A 81 3.59 0.64 -14.12
N ILE A 82 2.65 0.52 -13.18
CA ILE A 82 2.93 -0.05 -11.85
C ILE A 82 3.29 -1.54 -11.96
N LYS A 83 2.58 -2.30 -12.82
CA LYS A 83 2.90 -3.72 -13.09
C LYS A 83 4.28 -3.88 -13.73
N GLU A 84 4.66 -2.99 -14.66
CA GLU A 84 5.97 -3.00 -15.30
C GLU A 84 7.11 -2.66 -14.33
N ILE A 85 6.91 -1.70 -13.42
CA ILE A 85 7.90 -1.39 -12.37
C ILE A 85 8.17 -2.61 -11.47
N LEU A 86 7.11 -3.36 -11.12
CA LEU A 86 7.23 -4.54 -10.26
C LEU A 86 7.78 -5.76 -11.00
N SER A 87 7.47 -5.91 -12.30
CA SER A 87 7.86 -7.04 -13.13
C SER A 87 7.56 -8.39 -12.45
N ASP A 88 6.33 -8.53 -11.95
CA ASP A 88 5.90 -9.67 -11.13
C ASP A 88 4.71 -10.40 -11.77
N ASP A 89 4.97 -11.57 -12.35
CA ASP A 89 3.95 -12.41 -13.01
C ASP A 89 2.84 -12.90 -12.07
N THR A 90 3.04 -12.76 -10.75
CA THR A 90 2.07 -13.13 -9.71
C THR A 90 1.40 -11.92 -9.07
N PHE A 91 1.53 -10.73 -9.68
CA PHE A 91 1.03 -9.46 -9.17
C PHE A 91 -0.43 -9.53 -8.70
N ASP A 92 -1.34 -10.01 -9.55
CA ASP A 92 -2.78 -9.95 -9.23
C ASP A 92 -3.13 -10.80 -8.00
N LYS A 93 -2.46 -11.96 -7.84
CA LYS A 93 -2.60 -12.80 -6.64
C LYS A 93 -2.05 -12.10 -5.41
N LYS A 94 -0.82 -11.57 -5.49
CA LYS A 94 -0.17 -10.89 -4.36
C LYS A 94 -0.92 -9.61 -3.96
N LEU A 95 -1.51 -8.88 -4.91
CA LEU A 95 -2.38 -7.73 -4.66
C LEU A 95 -3.64 -8.15 -3.91
N SER A 96 -4.26 -9.26 -4.32
CA SER A 96 -5.41 -9.84 -3.60
C SER A 96 -5.04 -10.20 -2.15
N ASP A 97 -3.86 -10.77 -1.92
CA ASP A 97 -3.41 -11.17 -0.58
C ASP A 97 -3.23 -9.98 0.37
N ILE A 98 -2.88 -8.80 -0.16
CA ILE A 98 -2.70 -7.57 0.64
C ILE A 98 -3.91 -6.64 0.58
N ALA A 99 -4.99 -7.01 -0.12
CA ALA A 99 -6.07 -6.10 -0.48
C ALA A 99 -6.69 -5.41 0.75
N ASN A 100 -6.89 -6.14 1.84
CA ASN A 100 -7.50 -5.65 3.07
C ASN A 100 -6.48 -5.38 4.18
N ALA A 101 -5.18 -5.30 3.86
CA ALA A 101 -4.11 -5.20 4.86
C ALA A 101 -4.32 -4.04 5.84
N PHE A 102 -4.73 -2.86 5.36
CA PHE A 102 -5.03 -1.72 6.22
C PHE A 102 -6.18 -1.99 7.21
N LYS A 103 -7.21 -2.73 6.79
CA LYS A 103 -8.36 -3.06 7.64
C LYS A 103 -7.97 -4.13 8.65
N ASP A 104 -7.43 -5.24 8.18
CA ASP A 104 -7.25 -6.43 9.00
C ASP A 104 -6.14 -6.24 10.04
N TRP A 105 -5.05 -5.56 9.69
CA TRP A 105 -3.93 -5.37 10.61
C TRP A 105 -4.20 -4.34 11.71
N ARG A 106 -5.16 -3.43 11.53
CA ARG A 106 -5.61 -2.52 12.62
C ARG A 106 -6.35 -3.26 13.74
N TYR A 107 -6.96 -4.39 13.42
CA TYR A 107 -7.76 -5.21 14.33
C TYR A 107 -7.14 -6.61 14.50
N ILE A 108 -5.83 -6.73 14.31
CA ILE A 108 -5.09 -8.01 14.41
C ILE A 108 -5.30 -8.69 15.77
N TYR A 109 -5.56 -7.93 16.83
CA TYR A 109 -5.86 -8.44 18.16
C TYR A 109 -7.24 -9.10 18.29
N GLU A 110 -8.16 -8.85 17.36
CA GLU A 110 -9.49 -9.49 17.31
C GLU A 110 -9.42 -10.87 16.64
N LEU A 111 -8.33 -11.18 15.96
CA LEU A 111 -8.13 -12.43 15.24
C LEU A 111 -7.56 -13.49 16.18
N SER A 112 -8.45 -14.34 16.70
CA SER A 112 -8.06 -15.47 17.54
C SER A 112 -7.46 -16.60 16.70
N GLY A 113 -6.19 -16.93 16.92
CA GLY A 113 -5.63 -18.26 16.60
C GLY A 113 -4.85 -18.40 15.30
N ASN A 114 -4.96 -17.49 14.34
CA ASN A 114 -4.10 -17.45 13.16
C ASN A 114 -3.42 -16.09 13.07
N LEU A 115 -2.09 -16.06 13.25
CA LEU A 115 -1.30 -14.90 12.87
C LEU A 115 -1.54 -14.69 11.36
N ASN A 116 -2.27 -13.64 10.99
CA ASN A 116 -2.43 -13.28 9.59
C ASN A 116 -1.04 -13.15 8.97
N THR A 117 -0.71 -14.04 8.04
CA THR A 117 0.52 -13.94 7.27
C THR A 117 0.29 -12.97 6.13
N ILE A 118 1.06 -11.89 6.08
CA ILE A 118 1.07 -10.97 4.94
C ILE A 118 2.41 -11.08 4.21
N ASN A 119 2.37 -10.95 2.89
CA ASN A 119 3.59 -10.79 2.10
C ASN A 119 4.11 -9.35 2.25
N LEU A 120 4.84 -9.08 3.34
CA LEU A 120 5.39 -7.76 3.63
C LEU A 120 6.34 -7.27 2.53
N GLY A 121 7.13 -8.17 1.93
CA GLY A 121 8.03 -7.83 0.84
C GLY A 121 7.28 -7.31 -0.39
N PHE A 122 6.19 -7.97 -0.78
CA PHE A 122 5.33 -7.49 -1.86
C PHE A 122 4.65 -6.17 -1.49
N LEU A 123 4.09 -6.05 -0.28
CA LEU A 123 3.44 -4.80 0.17
C LEU A 123 4.42 -3.61 0.10
N TYR A 124 5.66 -3.80 0.54
CA TYR A 124 6.70 -2.78 0.47
C TYR A 124 7.06 -2.43 -0.98
N ASN A 125 7.33 -3.44 -1.82
CA ASN A 125 7.68 -3.21 -3.22
C ASN A 125 6.53 -2.53 -3.99
N PHE A 126 5.28 -2.90 -3.68
CA PHE A 126 4.10 -2.26 -4.26
C PHE A 126 4.02 -0.78 -3.88
N ALA A 127 4.30 -0.43 -2.61
CA ALA A 127 4.36 0.96 -2.18
C ALA A 127 5.47 1.76 -2.88
N GLU A 128 6.66 1.19 -3.04
CA GLU A 128 7.76 1.81 -3.81
C GLU A 128 7.38 2.04 -5.27
N ALA A 129 6.75 1.04 -5.92
CA ALA A 129 6.31 1.16 -7.30
C ALA A 129 5.24 2.26 -7.47
N LEU A 130 4.27 2.32 -6.56
CA LEU A 130 3.25 3.36 -6.52
C LEU A 130 3.86 4.75 -6.30
N LYS A 131 4.80 4.87 -5.34
CA LYS A 131 5.55 6.11 -5.10
C LYS A 131 6.28 6.56 -6.35
N GLN A 132 7.00 5.66 -7.01
CA GLN A 132 7.75 5.97 -8.21
C GLN A 132 6.84 6.47 -9.34
N ALA A 133 5.75 5.77 -9.62
CA ALA A 133 4.77 6.18 -10.64
C ALA A 133 4.11 7.53 -10.28
N ALA A 134 3.77 7.74 -9.01
CA ALA A 134 3.11 8.96 -8.55
C ALA A 134 4.00 10.19 -8.71
N HIS A 135 5.28 10.07 -8.36
CA HIS A 135 6.27 11.14 -8.54
C HIS A 135 6.61 11.40 -10.01
N ARG A 136 6.47 10.41 -10.90
CA ARG A 136 6.58 10.63 -12.36
C ARG A 136 5.38 11.39 -12.91
N ALA A 137 4.18 11.16 -12.40
CA ALA A 137 2.94 11.79 -12.87
C ALA A 137 2.75 13.27 -12.45
N ILE A 138 3.59 13.78 -11.54
CA ILE A 138 3.65 15.20 -11.16
C ILE A 138 4.68 15.98 -11.99
N ARG A 139 5.73 15.32 -12.49
CA ARG A 139 6.79 15.96 -13.30
C ARG A 139 6.32 16.27 -14.70
#